data_AF-A0A516TJR7-F1
#
_entry.id   AF-A0A516TJR7-F1
#
_cell.length_a   1.000
_cell.length_b   1.000
_cell.length_c   1.000
_cell.angle_alpha   90.00
_cell.angle_beta   90.00
_cell.angle_gamma   90.00
#
_symmetry.space_group_name_H-M   'P 1'
#
loop_
_entity.id
_entity.type
_entity.pdbx_description
1 polymer ?
#
loop_
_entity_poly.entity_id
_entity_poly.type
_entity_poly.pdbx_seq_one_letter_code
_entity_poly.pdbx_strand_id
1 'polypeptide(L)'
;MKRRAGVIGRTGLFKVIKELGEDSGQLRLHLVGHSMGAIVYTLACKKLAEAGSDFKPASLTLLQGAFTHYGFGKDVNVKGITDGPYRVVVETDAVAGSIAVTFSKYDEALHVLYAIAQRLARDIVRPFFIGDRDDPYGAIGANGAQKTPEAEEIALDTSPKVYTFAKGSVYNLNGKEAIQNHGDVTNEAIAAVLLSAAESC
;
A
#
# COMPACT_ATOMS: atom_id res chain seq x y z
N MET A 1 7.26 -10.39 12.01
CA MET A 1 7.80 -9.29 11.17
C MET A 1 6.94 -8.02 11.22
N LYS A 2 5.60 -8.10 11.12
CA LYS A 2 4.66 -6.96 11.20
C LYS A 2 4.94 -5.93 12.29
N ARG A 3 5.15 -6.36 13.54
CA ARG A 3 5.51 -5.45 14.66
C ARG A 3 6.80 -4.68 14.40
N ARG A 4 7.83 -5.35 13.84
CA ARG A 4 9.12 -4.73 13.52
C ARG A 4 8.97 -3.72 12.38
N ALA A 5 8.27 -4.09 11.30
CA ALA A 5 7.94 -3.17 10.21
C ALA A 5 7.23 -1.91 10.75
N GLY A 6 6.28 -2.11 11.67
CA GLY A 6 5.59 -1.02 12.33
C GLY A 6 6.49 -0.09 13.15
N VAL A 7 7.46 -0.66 13.90
CA VAL A 7 8.46 0.12 14.64
C VAL A 7 9.37 0.89 13.68
N ILE A 8 9.92 0.23 12.66
CA ILE A 8 10.86 0.83 11.71
C ILE A 8 10.21 2.01 10.99
N GLY A 9 9.01 1.82 10.44
CA GLY A 9 8.30 2.88 9.71
C GLY A 9 8.00 4.09 10.58
N ARG A 10 7.48 3.87 11.79
CA ARG A 10 7.01 4.97 12.65
C ARG A 10 8.10 5.68 13.45
N THR A 11 9.32 5.13 13.50
CA THR A 11 10.42 5.68 14.31
C THR A 11 11.64 6.00 13.47
N GLY A 12 12.29 4.97 12.90
CA GLY A 12 13.54 5.13 12.17
C GLY A 12 13.33 5.80 10.82
N LEU A 13 12.53 5.20 9.95
CA LEU A 13 12.40 5.68 8.58
C LEU A 13 11.74 7.06 8.50
N PHE A 14 10.69 7.30 9.29
CA PHE A 14 10.07 8.63 9.41
C PHE A 14 11.12 9.74 9.68
N LYS A 15 12.03 9.54 10.64
CA LYS A 15 13.06 10.53 10.98
C LYS A 15 14.00 10.79 9.82
N VAL A 16 14.51 9.71 9.22
CA VAL A 16 15.41 9.81 8.06
C VAL A 16 14.77 10.57 6.91
N ILE A 17 13.51 10.28 6.57
CA ILE A 17 12.81 10.98 5.49
C ILE A 17 12.61 12.46 5.83
N LYS A 18 12.25 12.76 7.08
CA LYS A 18 12.08 14.15 7.54
C LYS A 18 13.39 14.94 7.44
N GLU A 19 14.49 14.38 7.94
CA GLU A 19 15.83 15.00 7.89
C GLU A 19 16.29 15.23 6.45
N LEU A 20 16.11 14.23 5.56
CA LEU A 20 16.43 14.38 4.13
C LEU A 20 15.65 15.52 3.45
N GLY A 21 14.39 15.72 3.87
CA GLY A 21 13.55 16.79 3.35
C GLY A 21 13.93 18.18 3.85
N GLU A 22 14.37 18.28 5.11
CA GLU A 22 14.88 19.53 5.70
C GLU A 22 16.21 19.96 5.08
N ASP A 23 17.06 19.00 4.73
CA ASP A 23 18.39 19.25 4.14
C ASP A 23 18.35 19.51 2.62
N SER A 24 17.30 19.09 1.92
CA SER A 24 17.23 19.15 0.47
C SER A 24 15.88 19.65 -0.07
N GLY A 25 15.81 20.95 -0.37
CA GLY A 25 14.63 21.56 -0.99
C GLY A 25 14.33 21.12 -2.44
N GLN A 26 15.16 20.24 -3.02
CA GLN A 26 14.99 19.74 -4.40
C GLN A 26 14.93 18.21 -4.50
N LEU A 27 15.00 17.48 -3.38
CA LEU A 27 14.98 16.01 -3.40
C LEU A 27 13.58 15.50 -3.77
N ARG A 28 13.51 14.63 -4.79
CA ARG A 28 12.32 13.82 -5.10
C ARG A 28 12.52 12.41 -4.57
N LEU A 29 11.74 12.05 -3.55
CA LEU A 29 11.81 10.73 -2.91
C LEU A 29 10.64 9.85 -3.37
N HIS A 30 10.93 8.72 -4.00
CA HIS A 30 9.93 7.71 -4.38
C HIS A 30 10.05 6.49 -3.48
N LEU A 31 8.95 6.08 -2.85
CA LEU A 31 8.94 4.99 -1.88
C LEU A 31 8.34 3.74 -2.50
N VAL A 32 9.07 2.62 -2.42
CA VAL A 32 8.62 1.33 -2.97
C VAL A 32 8.67 0.26 -1.89
N GLY A 33 7.50 -0.25 -1.50
CA GLY A 33 7.36 -1.23 -0.43
C GLY A 33 6.73 -2.52 -0.89
N HIS A 34 7.51 -3.61 -0.90
CA HIS A 34 6.99 -4.95 -1.10
C HIS A 34 6.52 -5.59 0.21
N SER A 35 5.39 -6.30 0.21
CA SER A 35 4.95 -7.12 1.35
C SER A 35 4.87 -6.30 2.65
N MET A 36 5.59 -6.70 3.70
CA MET A 36 5.69 -5.96 4.96
C MET A 36 6.43 -4.62 4.82
N GLY A 37 7.24 -4.43 3.77
CA GLY A 37 7.81 -3.13 3.41
C GLY A 37 6.74 -2.08 3.12
N ALA A 38 5.57 -2.49 2.60
CA ALA A 38 4.42 -1.61 2.45
C ALA A 38 4.00 -0.99 3.79
N ILE A 39 4.03 -1.76 4.89
CA ILE A 39 3.74 -1.22 6.24
C ILE A 39 4.77 -0.17 6.64
N VAL A 40 6.05 -0.41 6.35
CA VAL A 40 7.15 0.50 6.74
C VAL A 40 6.94 1.87 6.10
N TYR A 41 6.74 1.91 4.77
CA TYR A 41 6.62 3.16 4.04
C TYR A 41 5.29 3.86 4.30
N THR A 42 4.17 3.14 4.32
CA THR A 42 2.87 3.76 4.64
C THR A 42 2.85 4.36 6.05
N LEU A 43 3.49 3.72 7.04
CA LEU A 43 3.62 4.29 8.39
C LEU A 43 4.57 5.49 8.45
N ALA A 44 5.63 5.51 7.64
CA ALA A 44 6.50 6.66 7.55
C ALA A 44 5.73 7.87 7.00
N CYS A 45 4.97 7.70 5.90
CA CYS A 45 4.10 8.76 5.36
C CYS A 45 3.05 9.22 6.38
N LYS A 46 2.40 8.28 7.09
CA LYS A 46 1.46 8.62 8.17
C LYS A 46 2.12 9.50 9.24
N LYS A 47 3.35 9.17 9.66
CA LYS A 47 4.05 9.93 10.70
C LYS A 47 4.52 11.30 10.21
N LEU A 48 4.92 11.43 8.95
CA LEU A 48 5.19 12.74 8.35
C LEU A 48 3.96 13.63 8.39
N ALA A 49 2.79 13.09 8.03
CA ALA A 49 1.52 13.80 8.06
C ALA A 49 1.12 14.22 9.48
N GLU A 50 1.17 13.29 10.44
CA GLU A 50 0.86 13.55 11.85
C GLU A 50 1.83 14.58 12.48
N ALA A 51 3.07 14.64 11.99
CA ALA A 51 4.07 15.61 12.43
C ALA A 51 3.96 16.98 11.72
N GLY A 52 3.04 17.13 10.75
CA GLY A 52 2.91 18.36 9.96
C GLY A 52 4.14 18.66 9.10
N SER A 53 4.83 17.64 8.59
CA SER A 53 6.00 17.81 7.73
C SER A 53 5.62 18.45 6.38
N ASP A 54 6.33 19.50 5.98
CA ASP A 54 6.19 20.09 4.65
C ASP A 54 6.78 19.18 3.55
N PHE A 55 7.80 18.39 3.88
CA PHE A 55 8.36 17.41 2.97
C PHE A 55 7.44 16.20 2.83
N LYS A 56 7.09 15.87 1.59
CA LYS A 56 6.23 14.75 1.20
C LYS A 56 6.94 13.91 0.13
N PRO A 57 6.98 12.57 0.25
CA PRO A 57 7.47 11.71 -0.81
C PRO A 57 6.71 11.96 -2.11
N ALA A 58 7.41 11.94 -3.24
CA ALA A 58 6.84 12.18 -4.57
C ALA A 58 5.83 11.09 -4.96
N SER A 59 6.13 9.82 -4.68
CA SER A 59 5.18 8.72 -4.87
C SER A 59 5.34 7.62 -3.84
N LEU A 60 4.30 6.80 -3.69
CA LEU A 60 4.29 5.59 -2.87
C LEU A 60 3.77 4.40 -3.67
N THR A 61 4.62 3.43 -3.97
CA THR A 61 4.24 2.19 -4.64
C THR A 61 4.27 1.03 -3.64
N LEU A 62 3.13 0.36 -3.50
CA LEU A 62 2.93 -0.80 -2.63
C LEU A 62 2.84 -2.06 -3.50
N LEU A 63 3.91 -2.85 -3.49
CA LEU A 63 3.98 -4.09 -4.24
C LEU A 63 3.45 -5.23 -3.37
N GLN A 64 2.29 -5.80 -3.72
CA GLN A 64 1.64 -6.87 -2.94
C GLN A 64 1.72 -6.60 -1.43
N GLY A 65 1.10 -5.50 -0.98
CA GLY A 65 1.24 -5.04 0.40
C GLY A 65 0.63 -6.00 1.44
N ALA A 66 1.34 -6.23 2.55
CA ALA A 66 0.94 -7.17 3.60
C ALA A 66 0.22 -6.52 4.79
N PHE A 67 -0.74 -5.64 4.52
CA PHE A 67 -1.64 -5.07 5.55
C PHE A 67 -3.11 -5.11 5.09
N THR A 68 -4.05 -4.75 5.97
CA THR A 68 -5.48 -4.83 5.65
C THR A 68 -5.85 -4.06 4.40
N HIS A 69 -6.68 -4.64 3.52
CA HIS A 69 -7.20 -3.95 2.33
C HIS A 69 -8.02 -2.68 2.65
N TYR A 70 -8.48 -2.52 3.90
CA TYR A 70 -9.17 -1.34 4.40
C TYR A 70 -8.20 -0.30 4.96
N GLY A 71 -6.89 -0.45 4.70
CA GLY A 71 -5.85 0.41 5.25
C GLY A 71 -6.10 1.90 5.01
N PHE A 72 -6.52 2.26 3.79
CA PHE A 72 -6.84 3.61 3.36
C PHE A 72 -8.35 3.91 3.33
N GLY A 73 -9.16 2.94 3.76
CA GLY A 73 -10.60 3.02 3.59
C GLY A 73 -11.25 4.05 4.50
N LYS A 74 -12.35 4.63 4.03
CA LYS A 74 -13.21 5.55 4.77
C LYS A 74 -14.50 4.85 5.16
N ASP A 75 -15.03 5.14 6.34
CA ASP A 75 -16.31 4.59 6.84
C ASP A 75 -16.38 3.04 6.73
N VAL A 76 -15.25 2.39 6.99
CA VAL A 76 -15.08 0.93 6.84
C VAL A 76 -15.96 0.18 7.83
N ASN A 77 -16.22 0.77 9.00
CA ASN A 77 -17.11 0.27 10.06
C ASN A 77 -16.82 -1.18 10.45
N VAL A 78 -15.54 -1.52 10.57
CA VAL A 78 -15.09 -2.87 10.92
C VAL A 78 -14.56 -2.86 12.35
N LYS A 79 -15.28 -3.55 13.25
CA LYS A 79 -14.83 -3.80 14.64
C LYS A 79 -14.55 -2.52 15.44
N GLY A 80 -15.48 -1.56 15.36
CA GLY A 80 -15.37 -0.29 16.09
C GLY A 80 -14.36 0.70 15.52
N ILE A 81 -13.77 0.39 14.36
CA ILE A 81 -12.91 1.31 13.60
C ILE A 81 -13.77 1.92 12.49
N THR A 82 -13.96 3.23 12.55
CA THR A 82 -14.67 4.00 11.52
C THR A 82 -13.84 4.08 10.25
N ASP A 83 -12.57 4.48 10.34
CA ASP A 83 -11.67 4.65 9.19
C ASP A 83 -10.43 3.76 9.26
N GLY A 84 -9.89 3.43 8.09
CA GLY A 84 -8.68 2.64 7.94
C GLY A 84 -7.50 3.19 8.76
N PRO A 85 -6.61 2.32 9.28
CA PRO A 85 -5.49 2.73 10.13
C PRO A 85 -4.49 3.68 9.45
N TYR A 86 -4.51 3.77 8.11
CA TYR A 86 -3.67 4.63 7.29
C TYR A 86 -4.48 5.69 6.52
N ARG A 87 -5.76 5.87 6.84
CA ARG A 87 -6.66 6.80 6.14
C ARG A 87 -6.07 8.21 6.02
N VAL A 88 -5.46 8.71 7.11
CA VAL A 88 -4.77 10.00 7.16
C VAL A 88 -3.74 10.20 6.04
N VAL A 89 -3.11 9.13 5.52
CA VAL A 89 -2.14 9.23 4.42
C VAL A 89 -2.78 9.78 3.15
N VAL A 90 -4.03 9.39 2.88
CA VAL A 90 -4.79 9.84 1.71
C VAL A 90 -5.45 11.18 2.02
N GLU A 91 -6.08 11.33 3.19
CA GLU A 91 -6.85 12.53 3.54
C GLU A 91 -6.03 13.83 3.61
N THR A 92 -4.74 13.73 3.92
CA THR A 92 -3.86 14.89 4.06
C THR A 92 -2.87 15.03 2.92
N ASP A 93 -3.03 14.25 1.84
CA ASP A 93 -2.06 14.12 0.76
C ASP A 93 -0.63 13.91 1.31
N ALA A 94 -0.43 12.92 2.19
CA ALA A 94 0.88 12.69 2.82
C ALA A 94 1.97 12.23 1.82
N VAL A 95 1.56 11.95 0.59
CA VAL A 95 2.39 11.71 -0.60
C VAL A 95 2.05 12.84 -1.58
N ALA A 96 3.06 13.46 -2.18
CA ALA A 96 2.88 14.63 -3.04
C ALA A 96 2.22 14.30 -4.38
N GLY A 97 2.49 13.10 -4.92
CA GLY A 97 1.91 12.55 -6.15
C GLY A 97 0.88 11.47 -5.84
N SER A 98 1.08 10.28 -6.40
CA SER A 98 0.12 9.17 -6.34
C SER A 98 0.54 8.03 -5.40
N ILE A 99 -0.46 7.22 -5.01
CA ILE A 99 -0.25 5.93 -4.36
C ILE A 99 -0.61 4.82 -5.35
N ALA A 100 0.35 4.00 -5.75
CA ALA A 100 0.12 2.83 -6.59
C ALA A 100 0.11 1.56 -5.74
N VAL A 101 -0.86 0.68 -5.94
CA VAL A 101 -1.07 -0.56 -5.18
C VAL A 101 -1.18 -1.70 -6.16
N THR A 102 -0.16 -2.56 -6.26
CA THR A 102 -0.28 -3.78 -7.04
C THR A 102 -0.94 -4.86 -6.20
N PHE A 103 -1.89 -5.56 -6.81
CA PHE A 103 -2.57 -6.66 -6.14
C PHE A 103 -2.89 -7.79 -7.12
N SER A 104 -3.00 -9.00 -6.61
CA SER A 104 -3.47 -10.15 -7.37
C SER A 104 -4.13 -11.16 -6.46
N LYS A 105 -5.25 -11.73 -6.93
CA LYS A 105 -5.91 -12.86 -6.25
C LYS A 105 -5.05 -14.14 -6.24
N TYR A 106 -4.05 -14.21 -7.12
CA TYR A 106 -3.11 -15.33 -7.20
C TYR A 106 -1.93 -15.18 -6.23
N ASP A 107 -1.85 -14.07 -5.49
CA ASP A 107 -0.97 -13.97 -4.33
C ASP A 107 -1.54 -14.81 -3.17
N GLU A 108 -1.30 -16.12 -3.21
CA GLU A 108 -1.81 -17.06 -2.20
C GLU A 108 -1.31 -16.74 -0.78
N ALA A 109 -0.11 -16.17 -0.65
CA ALA A 109 0.45 -15.79 0.64
C ALA A 109 -0.40 -14.69 1.30
N LEU A 110 -0.86 -13.72 0.53
CA LEU A 110 -1.74 -12.66 1.03
C LEU A 110 -3.22 -13.02 1.02
N HIS A 111 -3.65 -13.85 0.08
CA HIS A 111 -5.03 -14.29 0.00
C HIS A 111 -5.36 -15.26 1.14
N VAL A 112 -4.49 -16.22 1.44
CA VAL A 112 -4.80 -17.29 2.41
C VAL A 112 -4.01 -17.12 3.71
N LEU A 113 -2.67 -17.02 3.62
CA LEU A 113 -1.82 -17.07 4.82
C LEU A 113 -1.99 -15.85 5.73
N TYR A 114 -2.10 -14.65 5.15
CA TYR A 114 -2.37 -13.43 5.91
C TYR A 114 -3.70 -13.48 6.64
N ALA A 115 -4.76 -13.89 5.93
CA ALA A 115 -6.11 -13.95 6.46
C ALA A 115 -6.24 -15.02 7.57
N ILE A 116 -5.51 -16.13 7.47
CA ILE A 116 -5.37 -17.14 8.54
C ILE A 116 -4.58 -16.58 9.73
N ALA A 117 -3.43 -15.94 9.50
CA ALA A 117 -2.62 -15.39 10.60
C ALA A 117 -3.36 -14.33 11.40
N GLN A 118 -4.16 -13.48 10.73
CA GLN A 118 -4.99 -12.46 11.38
C GLN A 118 -6.15 -13.05 12.19
N ARG A 119 -6.65 -14.23 11.78
CA ARG A 119 -7.68 -15.01 12.44
C ARG A 119 -7.15 -15.79 13.65
N LEU A 120 -5.98 -16.42 13.53
CA LEU A 120 -5.27 -17.11 14.62
C LEU A 120 -4.83 -16.15 15.72
N ALA A 121 -4.44 -14.93 15.36
CA ALA A 121 -4.20 -13.88 16.36
C ALA A 121 -5.46 -13.47 17.14
N ARG A 122 -6.64 -14.05 16.82
CA ARG A 122 -7.95 -13.71 17.36
C ARG A 122 -8.85 -14.92 17.64
N ASP A 123 -8.33 -16.15 17.59
CA ASP A 123 -9.06 -17.42 17.83
C ASP A 123 -10.37 -17.63 17.02
N ILE A 124 -10.41 -17.20 15.75
CA ILE A 124 -11.61 -17.35 14.90
C ILE A 124 -11.25 -18.11 13.61
N VAL A 125 -11.71 -19.35 13.42
CA VAL A 125 -11.50 -20.11 12.16
C VAL A 125 -12.83 -20.50 11.53
N ARG A 126 -13.10 -20.02 10.30
CA ARG A 126 -14.11 -20.57 9.39
C ARG A 126 -13.55 -20.61 7.95
N PRO A 127 -13.80 -21.66 7.14
CA PRO A 127 -12.98 -21.95 5.95
C PRO A 127 -13.45 -21.32 4.63
N PHE A 128 -14.68 -20.81 4.54
CA PHE A 128 -15.23 -20.22 3.32
C PHE A 128 -14.86 -18.72 3.24
N PHE A 129 -14.44 -18.23 2.06
CA PHE A 129 -14.18 -16.80 1.78
C PHE A 129 -12.99 -16.18 2.55
N ILE A 130 -11.92 -16.95 2.79
CA ILE A 130 -10.74 -16.45 3.52
C ILE A 130 -9.94 -15.48 2.62
N GLY A 131 -9.86 -14.23 3.06
CA GLY A 131 -8.97 -13.18 2.57
C GLY A 131 -9.38 -12.48 1.27
N ASP A 132 -10.63 -12.66 0.83
CA ASP A 132 -11.20 -11.96 -0.31
C ASP A 132 -11.54 -10.49 -0.02
N ARG A 133 -12.20 -9.82 -1.00
CA ARG A 133 -12.54 -8.38 -0.94
C ARG A 133 -13.56 -8.05 0.15
N ASP A 134 -14.43 -8.99 0.50
CA ASP A 134 -15.47 -8.80 1.49
C ASP A 134 -15.04 -9.28 2.88
N ASP A 135 -13.95 -10.06 2.97
CA ASP A 135 -13.37 -10.49 4.23
C ASP A 135 -12.73 -9.32 5.00
N PRO A 136 -13.20 -8.97 6.21
CA PRO A 136 -12.57 -7.93 7.04
C PRO A 136 -11.13 -8.22 7.49
N TYR A 137 -10.59 -9.39 7.13
CA TYR A 137 -9.20 -9.79 7.33
C TYR A 137 -8.39 -9.85 6.03
N GLY A 138 -8.93 -9.43 4.89
CA GLY A 138 -8.26 -9.40 3.60
C GLY A 138 -7.05 -8.47 3.55
N ALA A 139 -6.07 -8.84 2.71
CA ALA A 139 -4.85 -8.08 2.49
C ALA A 139 -4.96 -7.13 1.29
N ILE A 140 -4.32 -5.96 1.38
CA ILE A 140 -4.28 -4.98 0.29
C ILE A 140 -3.59 -5.55 -0.96
N GLY A 141 -2.54 -6.36 -0.80
CA GLY A 141 -1.89 -7.02 -1.94
C GLY A 141 -2.67 -8.17 -2.57
N ALA A 142 -3.73 -8.67 -1.91
CA ALA A 142 -4.64 -9.64 -2.51
C ALA A 142 -5.82 -8.96 -3.23
N ASN A 143 -6.25 -7.78 -2.75
CA ASN A 143 -7.56 -7.21 -3.08
C ASN A 143 -7.51 -5.78 -3.62
N GLY A 144 -6.38 -5.09 -3.52
CA GLY A 144 -6.29 -3.63 -3.67
C GLY A 144 -6.75 -2.88 -2.42
N ALA A 145 -6.65 -1.55 -2.44
CA ALA A 145 -7.20 -0.63 -1.45
C ALA A 145 -8.74 -0.62 -1.55
N GLN A 146 -9.39 -1.32 -0.65
CA GLN A 146 -10.84 -1.44 -0.58
C GLN A 146 -11.45 -0.33 0.27
N LYS A 147 -12.72 0.00 -0.01
CA LYS A 147 -13.49 1.09 0.65
C LYS A 147 -12.75 2.44 0.66
N THR A 148 -11.90 2.69 -0.34
CA THR A 148 -11.09 3.90 -0.49
C THR A 148 -11.68 4.73 -1.62
N PRO A 149 -12.40 5.83 -1.34
CA PRO A 149 -13.08 6.62 -2.38
C PRO A 149 -12.17 7.16 -3.49
N GLU A 150 -10.91 7.39 -3.17
CA GLU A 150 -9.87 7.90 -4.09
C GLU A 150 -9.24 6.80 -4.95
N ALA A 151 -9.65 5.54 -4.76
CA ALA A 151 -9.05 4.40 -5.45
C ALA A 151 -9.73 4.13 -6.81
N GLU A 152 -8.93 4.14 -7.86
CA GLU A 152 -9.27 3.67 -9.20
C GLU A 152 -8.62 2.30 -9.45
N GLU A 153 -9.35 1.37 -10.06
CA GLU A 153 -8.78 0.07 -10.48
C GLU A 153 -8.36 0.11 -11.96
N ILE A 154 -7.12 -0.29 -12.24
CA ILE A 154 -6.56 -0.39 -13.59
C ILE A 154 -5.93 -1.78 -13.76
N ALA A 155 -6.03 -2.37 -14.95
CA ALA A 155 -5.38 -3.63 -15.26
C ALA A 155 -3.84 -3.50 -15.32
N LEU A 156 -3.15 -4.46 -14.72
CA LEU A 156 -1.72 -4.67 -14.86
C LEU A 156 -1.48 -5.93 -15.71
N ASP A 157 -1.31 -5.70 -16.99
CA ASP A 157 -1.06 -6.75 -17.97
C ASP A 157 0.42 -7.14 -17.98
N THR A 158 0.74 -8.27 -18.62
CA THR A 158 2.12 -8.77 -18.75
C THR A 158 3.00 -7.87 -19.61
N SER A 159 2.43 -7.22 -20.63
CA SER A 159 3.13 -6.25 -21.46
C SER A 159 3.30 -4.92 -20.71
N PRO A 160 4.52 -4.35 -20.66
CA PRO A 160 4.73 -3.06 -20.00
C PRO A 160 3.92 -1.95 -20.68
N LYS A 161 3.34 -1.08 -19.86
CA LYS A 161 2.53 0.08 -20.28
C LYS A 161 2.99 1.34 -19.55
N VAL A 162 2.82 2.48 -20.19
CA VAL A 162 2.99 3.77 -19.53
C VAL A 162 1.69 4.09 -18.78
N TYR A 163 1.82 4.39 -17.49
CA TYR A 163 0.70 4.83 -16.66
C TYR A 163 0.80 6.32 -16.39
N THR A 164 -0.33 7.01 -16.46
CA THR A 164 -0.41 8.42 -16.04
C THR A 164 -1.09 8.46 -14.68
N PHE A 165 -0.32 8.67 -13.62
CA PHE A 165 -0.88 8.74 -12.28
C PHE A 165 -1.16 10.19 -11.87
N ALA A 166 -2.39 10.47 -11.45
CA ALA A 166 -2.75 11.78 -10.94
C ALA A 166 -2.34 11.96 -9.47
N LYS A 167 -2.00 13.20 -9.11
CA LYS A 167 -1.76 13.62 -7.73
C LYS A 167 -3.01 13.41 -6.87
N GLY A 168 -2.81 12.93 -5.63
CA GLY A 168 -3.88 12.71 -4.67
C GLY A 168 -4.74 11.46 -4.96
N SER A 169 -4.38 10.68 -5.97
CA SER A 169 -5.11 9.47 -6.37
C SER A 169 -4.46 8.20 -5.85
N VAL A 170 -5.29 7.19 -5.63
CA VAL A 170 -4.86 5.82 -5.31
C VAL A 170 -5.18 4.94 -6.52
N TYR A 171 -4.20 4.15 -6.97
CA TYR A 171 -4.38 3.26 -8.12
C TYR A 171 -4.22 1.80 -7.69
N ASN A 172 -5.30 1.04 -7.80
CA ASN A 172 -5.31 -0.41 -7.64
C ASN A 172 -4.95 -1.07 -8.96
N LEU A 173 -3.71 -1.50 -9.10
CA LEU A 173 -3.18 -2.18 -10.27
C LEU A 173 -3.42 -3.69 -10.16
N ASN A 174 -4.45 -4.16 -10.86
CA ASN A 174 -4.90 -5.55 -10.85
C ASN A 174 -3.98 -6.41 -11.72
N GLY A 175 -3.02 -7.08 -11.09
CA GLY A 175 -2.04 -7.94 -11.77
C GLY A 175 -2.47 -9.38 -11.88
N LYS A 176 -3.76 -9.65 -12.12
CA LYS A 176 -4.26 -11.00 -12.40
C LYS A 176 -3.40 -11.76 -13.45
N GLU A 177 -2.91 -11.05 -14.46
CA GLU A 177 -2.08 -11.62 -15.52
C GLU A 177 -0.57 -11.52 -15.21
N ALA A 178 -0.11 -10.43 -14.60
CA ALA A 178 1.31 -10.15 -14.37
C ALA A 178 1.90 -10.64 -13.04
N ILE A 179 1.05 -11.00 -12.07
CA ILE A 179 1.45 -11.38 -10.70
C ILE A 179 0.79 -12.73 -10.39
N GLN A 180 1.56 -13.80 -10.50
CA GLN A 180 1.14 -15.18 -10.28
C GLN A 180 1.50 -15.71 -8.89
N ASN A 181 2.39 -15.02 -8.16
CA ASN A 181 2.70 -15.29 -6.77
C ASN A 181 3.20 -14.03 -6.03
N HIS A 182 3.35 -14.13 -4.70
CA HIS A 182 3.77 -13.02 -3.83
C HIS A 182 5.13 -12.41 -4.20
N GLY A 183 6.02 -13.19 -4.83
CA GLY A 183 7.36 -12.79 -5.23
C GLY A 183 7.46 -12.19 -6.63
N ASP A 184 6.36 -12.12 -7.39
CA ASP A 184 6.36 -11.57 -8.76
C ASP A 184 6.40 -10.04 -8.75
N VAL A 185 7.54 -9.50 -8.31
CA VAL A 185 7.83 -8.06 -8.19
C VAL A 185 8.97 -7.59 -9.08
N THR A 186 9.59 -8.49 -9.83
CA THR A 186 10.77 -8.20 -10.65
C THR A 186 10.49 -8.28 -12.14
N ASN A 187 9.23 -8.38 -12.56
CA ASN A 187 8.85 -8.46 -13.97
C ASN A 187 8.72 -7.07 -14.62
N GLU A 188 8.65 -7.04 -15.95
CA GLU A 188 8.61 -5.81 -16.75
C GLU A 188 7.36 -4.96 -16.46
N ALA A 189 6.22 -5.60 -16.17
CA ALA A 189 5.00 -4.88 -15.82
C ALA A 189 5.19 -4.06 -14.53
N ILE A 190 5.82 -4.65 -13.51
CA ILE A 190 6.15 -3.95 -12.26
C ILE A 190 7.18 -2.84 -12.51
N ALA A 191 8.19 -3.09 -13.34
CA ALA A 191 9.16 -2.06 -13.70
C ALA A 191 8.48 -0.84 -14.37
N ALA A 192 7.50 -1.08 -15.25
CA ALA A 192 6.74 -0.03 -15.92
C ALA A 192 5.91 0.82 -14.93
N VAL A 193 5.34 0.18 -13.90
CA VAL A 193 4.64 0.89 -12.80
C VAL A 193 5.59 1.80 -12.05
N LEU A 194 6.78 1.30 -11.69
CA LEU A 194 7.77 2.07 -10.94
C LEU A 194 8.28 3.27 -11.74
N LEU A 195 8.58 3.07 -13.02
CA LEU A 195 8.99 4.15 -13.92
C LEU A 195 7.88 5.20 -14.05
N SER A 196 6.64 4.77 -14.30
CA SER A 196 5.49 5.66 -14.45
C SER A 196 5.21 6.46 -13.17
N ALA A 197 5.38 5.84 -12.00
CA ALA A 197 5.24 6.52 -10.71
C ALA A 197 6.35 7.55 -10.46
N ALA A 198 7.55 7.34 -11.00
CA ALA A 198 8.64 8.31 -10.91
C ALA A 198 8.43 9.50 -11.86
N GLU A 199 7.83 9.27 -13.02
CA GLU A 199 7.63 10.29 -14.06
C GLU A 199 6.38 11.14 -13.87
N SER A 200 5.37 10.64 -13.16
CA SER A 200 4.08 11.35 -12.94
C SER A 200 4.12 12.45 -11.86
N CYS A 201 5.31 12.87 -11.41
CA CYS A 201 5.51 13.75 -10.24
C CYS A 201 6.15 15.11 -10.60
#